data_AF-A0A9E0U0H9-F1
#
_entry.id   AF-A0A9E0U0H9-F1
#
_cell.length_a   1.000
_cell.length_b   1.000
_cell.length_c   1.000
_cell.angle_alpha   90.00
_cell.angle_beta   90.00
_cell.angle_gamma   90.00
#
_symmetry.space_group_name_H-M   'P 1'
#
loop_
_entity.id
_entity.type
_entity.pdbx_description
1 polymer ?
#
loop_
_entity_poly.entity_id
_entity_poly.type
_entity_poly.pdbx_seq_one_letter_code
_entity_poly.pdbx_strand_id
1 'polypeptide(L)'
;MVIARDTGDATQPPETATDAEGAARISFKTAIDAHIRWKDRLENYVHGVADMPLVIEVVAADDCCLLGKWIHGNCKTRFSHLEVFQHLLHAHAEFHRHAARILASMQRGEQSEAMEQLQMGDYPKASAEVKGLVAKLYVEVLCDPDRSLGLGGKP
;
A
#
# COMPACT_ATOMS: atom_id res chain seq x y z
N MET A 1 -41.10 -27.44 25.89
CA MET A 1 -39.85 -28.23 26.03
C MET A 1 -39.18 -28.26 24.66
N VAL A 2 -37.85 -28.05 24.58
CA VAL A 2 -37.02 -27.86 23.35
C VAL A 2 -37.46 -26.66 22.46
N ILE A 3 -36.64 -25.86 21.76
CA ILE A 3 -35.19 -25.57 21.58
C ILE A 3 -35.10 -24.14 20.93
N ALA A 4 -34.04 -23.32 20.94
CA ALA A 4 -32.73 -23.23 21.61
C ALA A 4 -32.16 -21.77 21.42
N ARG A 5 -30.86 -21.55 21.73
CA ARG A 5 -29.83 -20.57 21.20
C ARG A 5 -30.31 -19.23 20.57
N ASP A 6 -29.65 -18.09 20.78
CA ASP A 6 -28.20 -17.86 20.57
C ASP A 6 -27.68 -16.50 21.10
N THR A 7 -26.35 -16.32 21.08
CA THR A 7 -25.52 -15.08 21.01
C THR A 7 -25.88 -13.76 21.72
N GLY A 8 -24.87 -13.27 22.47
CA GLY A 8 -24.23 -11.99 22.13
C GLY A 8 -24.73 -10.72 22.85
N ASP A 9 -24.05 -10.35 23.95
CA ASP A 9 -23.96 -8.94 24.37
C ASP A 9 -22.57 -8.41 24.01
N ALA A 10 -22.55 -7.40 23.12
CA ALA A 10 -21.35 -6.77 22.61
C ALA A 10 -21.13 -5.45 23.35
N THR A 11 -20.10 -5.39 24.20
CA THR A 11 -19.55 -4.13 24.70
C THR A 11 -18.07 -4.04 24.34
N GLN A 12 -17.78 -3.53 23.14
CA GLN A 12 -16.45 -2.99 22.81
C GLN A 12 -16.45 -1.47 23.04
N PRO A 13 -15.50 -0.92 23.82
CA PRO A 13 -15.34 0.53 24.01
C PRO A 13 -14.78 1.22 22.75
N PRO A 14 -14.90 2.56 22.62
CA PRO A 14 -14.84 3.25 21.33
C PRO A 14 -13.44 3.34 20.68
N GLU A 15 -13.37 2.87 19.43
CA GLU A 15 -12.16 2.83 18.58
C GLU A 15 -11.87 4.17 17.87
N THR A 16 -11.67 5.27 18.60
CA THR A 16 -11.51 6.62 17.96
C THR A 16 -10.39 7.51 18.50
N ALA A 17 -9.43 6.98 19.27
CA ALA A 17 -8.37 7.80 19.89
C ALA A 17 -6.91 7.43 19.51
N THR A 18 -6.66 6.31 18.83
CA THR A 18 -5.30 5.74 18.71
C THR A 18 -4.68 5.81 17.31
N ASP A 19 -5.45 6.15 16.28
CA ASP A 19 -5.00 6.01 14.87
C ASP A 19 -4.12 7.17 14.38
N ALA A 20 -4.29 8.38 14.93
CA ALA A 20 -3.54 9.56 14.50
C ALA A 20 -2.05 9.49 14.89
N GLU A 21 -1.74 9.04 16.13
CA GLU A 21 -0.36 8.80 16.56
C GLU A 21 0.19 7.47 16.00
N GLY A 22 -0.67 6.47 15.76
CA GLY A 22 -0.30 5.24 15.06
C GLY A 22 0.20 5.48 13.63
N ALA A 23 -0.44 6.39 12.89
CA ALA A 23 -0.02 6.78 11.54
C ALA A 23 1.40 7.38 11.49
N ALA A 24 1.86 8.01 12.56
CA ALA A 24 3.17 8.66 12.62
C ALA A 24 4.36 7.68 12.72
N ARG A 25 4.13 6.38 12.98
CA ARG A 25 5.20 5.39 13.23
C ARG A 25 5.10 4.10 12.40
N ILE A 26 4.70 4.21 11.13
CA ILE A 26 4.77 3.09 10.17
C ILE A 26 6.24 2.65 9.99
N SER A 27 6.50 1.37 10.27
CA SER A 27 7.79 0.69 10.01
C SER A 27 7.85 0.12 8.59
N PHE A 28 9.03 -0.26 8.11
CA PHE A 28 9.19 -0.99 6.84
C PHE A 28 8.30 -2.23 6.76
N LYS A 29 8.19 -3.02 7.85
CA LYS A 29 7.28 -4.17 7.90
C LYS A 29 5.82 -3.74 7.75
N THR A 30 5.40 -2.73 8.52
CA THR A 30 4.04 -2.18 8.47
C THR A 30 3.69 -1.65 7.08
N ALA A 31 4.66 -1.03 6.38
CA ALA A 31 4.51 -0.52 5.04
C ALA A 31 4.30 -1.65 4.00
N ILE A 32 5.06 -2.74 4.10
CA ILE A 32 4.87 -3.94 3.26
C ILE A 32 3.52 -4.62 3.56
N ASP A 33 3.18 -4.82 4.84
CA ASP A 33 1.90 -5.42 5.24
C ASP A 33 0.71 -4.59 4.71
N ALA A 34 0.82 -3.26 4.74
CA ALA A 34 -0.20 -2.33 4.22
C ALA A 34 -0.39 -2.43 2.70
N HIS A 35 0.71 -2.58 1.96
CA HIS A 35 0.69 -2.76 0.50
C HIS A 35 0.07 -4.09 0.08
N ILE A 36 0.42 -5.19 0.77
CA ILE A 36 -0.17 -6.51 0.55
C ILE A 36 -1.70 -6.43 0.76
N ARG A 37 -2.14 -5.92 1.91
CA ARG A 37 -3.58 -5.73 2.20
C ARG A 37 -4.28 -4.82 1.18
N TRP A 38 -3.57 -3.90 0.54
CA TRP A 38 -4.14 -3.04 -0.50
C TRP A 38 -4.34 -3.81 -1.81
N LYS A 39 -3.34 -4.57 -2.25
CA LYS A 39 -3.42 -5.50 -3.38
C LYS A 39 -4.56 -6.49 -3.20
N ASP A 40 -4.65 -7.15 -2.05
CA ASP A 40 -5.65 -8.19 -1.78
C ASP A 40 -7.09 -7.64 -1.89
N ARG A 41 -7.32 -6.37 -1.54
CA ARG A 41 -8.63 -5.72 -1.71
C ARG A 41 -8.97 -5.46 -3.18
N LEU A 42 -8.00 -5.04 -4.00
CA LEU A 42 -8.21 -4.89 -5.44
C LEU A 42 -8.52 -6.24 -6.09
N GLU A 43 -7.79 -7.29 -5.71
CA GLU A 43 -8.03 -8.66 -6.21
C GLU A 43 -9.43 -9.15 -5.84
N ASN A 44 -9.84 -9.01 -4.57
CA ASN A 44 -11.19 -9.38 -4.11
C ASN A 44 -12.30 -8.59 -4.83
N TYR A 45 -12.05 -7.32 -5.17
CA TYR A 45 -12.98 -6.50 -5.95
C TYR A 45 -13.11 -7.00 -7.41
N VAL A 46 -11.99 -7.29 -8.08
CA VAL A 46 -11.99 -7.84 -9.44
C VAL A 46 -12.62 -9.24 -9.50
N HIS A 47 -12.46 -10.04 -8.44
CA HIS A 47 -13.14 -11.33 -8.29
C HIS A 47 -14.63 -11.24 -7.89
N GLY A 48 -15.16 -10.05 -7.60
CA GLY A 48 -16.55 -9.86 -7.16
C GLY A 48 -16.85 -10.44 -5.76
N VAL A 49 -15.82 -10.61 -4.93
CA VAL A 49 -15.90 -11.19 -3.58
C VAL A 49 -16.13 -10.11 -2.51
N ALA A 50 -15.78 -8.86 -2.81
CA ALA A 50 -16.02 -7.71 -1.94
C ALA A 50 -16.30 -6.45 -2.76
N ASP A 51 -17.27 -5.64 -2.33
CA ASP A 51 -17.42 -4.28 -2.83
C ASP A 51 -16.27 -3.40 -2.32
N MET A 52 -15.77 -2.53 -3.20
CA MET A 52 -14.79 -1.52 -2.81
C MET A 52 -15.20 -0.16 -3.42
N PRO A 53 -15.60 0.83 -2.60
CA PRO A 53 -15.93 2.16 -3.08
C PRO A 53 -14.64 2.91 -3.45
N LEU A 54 -14.09 2.57 -4.61
CA LEU A 54 -12.89 3.19 -5.17
C LEU A 54 -13.27 4.22 -6.24
N VAL A 55 -12.80 5.44 -6.02
CA VAL A 55 -12.77 6.51 -7.02
C VAL A 55 -11.46 6.39 -7.80
N ILE A 56 -11.51 6.42 -9.13
CA ILE A 56 -10.34 6.16 -10.00
C ILE A 56 -9.20 7.12 -9.68
N GLU A 57 -9.52 8.40 -9.47
CA GLU A 57 -8.57 9.47 -9.14
C GLU A 57 -7.85 9.19 -7.81
N VAL A 58 -8.56 8.67 -6.81
CA VAL A 58 -8.00 8.30 -5.49
C VAL A 58 -7.14 7.05 -5.57
N VAL A 59 -7.43 6.14 -6.51
CA VAL A 59 -6.60 4.95 -6.77
C VAL A 59 -5.36 5.27 -7.60
N ALA A 60 -5.45 6.26 -8.50
CA ALA A 60 -4.31 6.75 -9.27
C ALA A 60 -3.34 7.60 -8.43
N ALA A 61 -3.83 8.22 -7.34
CA ALA A 61 -3.04 9.01 -6.41
C ALA A 61 -2.15 8.13 -5.51
N ASP A 62 -0.85 8.27 -5.66
CA ASP A 62 0.17 7.44 -5.00
C ASP A 62 0.53 7.92 -3.59
N ASP A 63 -0.12 8.97 -3.09
CA ASP A 63 -0.01 9.50 -1.73
C ASP A 63 -1.21 9.14 -0.84
N CYS A 64 -2.30 8.62 -1.43
CA CYS A 64 -3.56 8.36 -0.71
C CYS A 64 -3.55 7.05 0.07
N CYS A 65 -2.82 6.03 -0.39
CA CYS A 65 -2.72 4.74 0.29
C CYS A 65 -1.77 4.81 1.52
N LEU A 66 -1.87 3.85 2.43
CA LEU A 66 -1.08 3.88 3.69
C LEU A 66 0.43 3.78 3.46
N LEU A 67 0.87 3.04 2.42
CA LEU A 67 2.26 3.03 1.97
C LEU A 67 2.65 4.38 1.37
N GLY A 68 1.81 4.95 0.50
CA GLY A 68 2.00 6.28 -0.11
C GLY A 68 2.21 7.40 0.91
N LYS A 69 1.35 7.47 1.94
CA LYS A 69 1.48 8.41 3.05
C LYS A 69 2.82 8.28 3.78
N TRP A 70 3.32 7.06 3.94
CA TRP A 70 4.64 6.81 4.51
C TRP A 70 5.79 7.19 3.56
N ILE A 71 5.69 6.85 2.27
CA ILE A 71 6.64 7.22 1.22
C ILE A 71 6.79 8.74 1.16
N HIS A 72 5.68 9.47 0.96
CA HIS A 72 5.69 10.93 0.80
C HIS A 72 5.97 11.71 2.08
N GLY A 73 5.71 11.13 3.25
CA GLY A 73 6.01 11.70 4.56
C GLY A 73 7.37 11.27 5.11
N ASN A 74 7.34 10.49 6.20
CA ASN A 74 8.53 10.09 6.97
C ASN A 74 9.68 9.49 6.14
N CYS A 75 9.36 8.70 5.10
CA CYS A 75 10.36 8.06 4.26
C CYS A 75 11.09 9.11 3.40
N LYS A 76 10.35 9.99 2.70
CA LYS A 76 10.89 11.13 1.95
C LYS A 76 11.76 12.03 2.83
N THR A 77 11.27 12.41 4.01
CA THR A 77 12.00 13.29 4.95
C THR A 77 13.37 12.72 5.36
N ARG A 78 13.51 11.39 5.44
CA ARG A 78 14.74 10.73 5.91
C ARG A 78 15.63 10.19 4.80
N PHE A 79 15.07 9.82 3.66
CA PHE A 79 15.74 8.98 2.67
C PHE A 79 15.69 9.54 1.25
N SER A 80 15.19 10.76 1.02
CA SER A 80 15.10 11.36 -0.32
C SER A 80 16.44 11.50 -1.06
N HIS A 81 17.56 11.49 -0.34
CA HIS A 81 18.91 11.50 -0.91
C HIS A 81 19.39 10.14 -1.44
N LEU A 82 18.66 9.05 -1.16
CA LEU A 82 19.00 7.71 -1.62
C LEU A 82 18.35 7.41 -2.98
N GLU A 83 19.12 6.87 -3.92
CA GLU A 83 18.65 6.50 -5.26
C GLU A 83 17.50 5.47 -5.19
N VAL A 84 17.60 4.50 -4.26
CA VAL A 84 16.55 3.50 -4.03
C VAL A 84 15.21 4.12 -3.59
N PHE A 85 15.22 5.26 -2.90
CA PHE A 85 13.99 5.98 -2.56
C PHE A 85 13.35 6.60 -3.81
N GLN A 86 14.15 7.18 -4.72
CA GLN A 86 13.63 7.79 -5.95
C GLN A 86 13.00 6.71 -6.85
N HIS A 87 13.62 5.54 -6.95
CA HIS A 87 13.03 4.38 -7.62
C HIS A 87 11.75 3.89 -6.93
N LEU A 88 11.74 3.80 -5.59
CA LEU A 88 10.54 3.41 -4.84
C LEU A 88 9.36 4.36 -5.10
N LEU A 89 9.61 5.68 -5.08
CA LEU A 89 8.61 6.70 -5.35
C LEU A 89 8.02 6.55 -6.76
N HIS A 90 8.87 6.35 -7.78
CA HIS A 90 8.41 6.16 -9.16
C HIS A 90 7.61 4.85 -9.34
N ALA A 91 8.13 3.72 -8.84
CA ALA A 91 7.45 2.43 -8.93
C ALA A 91 6.10 2.41 -8.21
N HIS A 92 5.98 3.15 -7.10
CA HIS A 92 4.71 3.31 -6.37
C HIS A 92 3.66 4.06 -7.19
N ALA A 93 4.05 5.14 -7.88
CA ALA A 93 3.18 5.88 -8.77
C ALA A 93 2.69 5.05 -9.97
N GLU A 94 3.59 4.28 -10.62
CA GLU A 94 3.19 3.41 -11.74
C GLU A 94 2.31 2.24 -11.29
N PHE A 95 2.57 1.64 -10.11
CA PHE A 95 1.67 0.66 -9.50
C PHE A 95 0.24 1.19 -9.34
N HIS A 96 0.10 2.40 -8.80
CA HIS A 96 -1.20 3.05 -8.62
C HIS A 96 -1.88 3.39 -9.96
N ARG A 97 -1.12 3.81 -10.98
CA ARG A 97 -1.63 3.99 -12.34
C ARG A 97 -2.14 2.70 -12.97
N HIS A 98 -1.44 1.57 -12.80
CA HIS A 98 -1.92 0.28 -13.31
C HIS A 98 -3.19 -0.18 -12.60
N ALA A 99 -3.26 -0.01 -11.27
CA ALA A 99 -4.46 -0.35 -10.50
C ALA A 99 -5.68 0.51 -10.87
N ALA A 100 -5.48 1.80 -11.17
CA ALA A 100 -6.53 2.68 -11.65
C ALA A 100 -7.10 2.24 -13.00
N ARG A 101 -6.28 1.64 -13.88
CA ARG A 101 -6.76 1.03 -15.14
C ARG A 101 -7.61 -0.21 -14.89
N ILE A 102 -7.18 -1.11 -13.99
CA ILE A 102 -7.94 -2.30 -13.59
C ILE A 102 -9.32 -1.91 -13.05
N LEU A 103 -9.36 -0.91 -12.17
CA LEU A 103 -10.61 -0.36 -11.65
C LEU A 103 -11.49 0.26 -12.75
N ALA A 104 -10.89 1.01 -13.69
CA ALA A 104 -11.63 1.58 -14.81
C ALA A 104 -12.27 0.50 -15.68
N SER A 105 -11.60 -0.63 -15.94
CA SER A 105 -12.17 -1.75 -16.70
C SER A 105 -13.29 -2.44 -15.91
N MET A 106 -13.15 -2.61 -14.59
CA MET A 106 -14.25 -3.08 -13.73
C MET A 106 -15.47 -2.15 -13.78
N GLN A 107 -15.27 -0.83 -13.72
CA GLN A 107 -16.36 0.16 -13.80
C GLN A 107 -17.04 0.22 -15.18
N ARG A 108 -16.37 -0.22 -16.25
CA ARG A 108 -16.98 -0.45 -17.58
C ARG A 108 -17.73 -1.79 -17.70
N GLY A 109 -17.63 -2.68 -16.70
CA GLY A 109 -18.16 -4.04 -16.74
C GLY A 109 -17.25 -5.05 -17.47
N GLU A 110 -16.02 -4.67 -17.79
CA GLU A 110 -15.06 -5.45 -18.57
C GLU A 110 -14.21 -6.36 -17.66
N GLN A 111 -14.87 -7.24 -16.89
CA GLN A 111 -14.23 -8.05 -15.86
C GLN A 111 -13.09 -8.94 -16.41
N SER A 112 -13.21 -9.44 -17.65
CA SER A 112 -12.16 -10.23 -18.30
C SER A 112 -10.88 -9.41 -18.55
N GLU A 113 -11.02 -8.14 -18.98
CA GLU A 113 -9.88 -7.24 -19.19
C GLU A 113 -9.24 -6.85 -17.85
N ALA A 114 -10.06 -6.57 -16.83
CA ALA A 114 -9.58 -6.32 -15.48
C ALA A 114 -8.78 -7.51 -14.92
N MET A 115 -9.24 -8.74 -15.18
CA MET A 115 -8.55 -9.97 -14.78
C MET A 115 -7.22 -10.15 -15.52
N GLU A 116 -7.19 -9.91 -16.83
CA GLU A 116 -5.96 -9.97 -17.64
C GLU A 116 -4.92 -8.95 -17.16
N GLN A 117 -5.33 -7.70 -16.95
CA GLN A 117 -4.46 -6.65 -16.42
C GLN A 117 -3.94 -7.00 -15.02
N LEU A 118 -4.78 -7.58 -14.17
CA LEU A 118 -4.45 -8.00 -12.80
C LEU A 118 -3.48 -9.18 -12.76
N GLN A 119 -3.57 -10.13 -13.68
CA GLN A 119 -2.80 -11.39 -13.64
C GLN A 119 -1.58 -11.42 -14.58
N MET A 120 -1.70 -10.82 -15.77
CA MET A 120 -0.72 -10.95 -16.87
C MET A 120 -0.17 -9.60 -17.37
N GLY A 121 -0.83 -8.49 -17.00
CA GLY A 121 -0.38 -7.14 -17.30
C GLY A 121 0.87 -6.70 -16.52
N ASP A 122 1.11 -5.39 -16.48
CA ASP A 122 2.24 -4.82 -15.75
C ASP A 122 1.97 -4.61 -14.25
N TYR A 123 0.71 -4.69 -13.81
CA TYR A 123 0.33 -4.55 -12.39
C TYR A 123 1.07 -5.53 -11.45
N PRO A 124 1.16 -6.85 -11.72
CA PRO A 124 1.97 -7.77 -10.92
C PRO A 124 3.44 -7.37 -10.80
N LYS A 125 4.02 -6.87 -11.89
CA LYS A 125 5.44 -6.48 -11.96
C LYS A 125 5.67 -5.25 -11.09
N ALA A 126 4.89 -4.19 -11.28
CA ALA A 126 4.95 -2.98 -10.48
C ALA A 126 4.68 -3.25 -8.98
N SER A 127 3.71 -4.14 -8.67
CA SER A 127 3.43 -4.55 -7.28
C SER A 127 4.61 -5.28 -6.63
N ALA A 128 5.27 -6.17 -7.37
CA ALA A 128 6.47 -6.88 -6.92
C ALA A 128 7.67 -5.93 -6.75
N GLU A 129 7.86 -5.01 -7.69
CA GLU A 129 8.92 -4.00 -7.68
C GLU A 129 8.82 -3.07 -6.45
N VAL A 130 7.64 -2.56 -6.14
CA VAL A 130 7.40 -1.76 -4.92
C VAL A 130 7.86 -2.52 -3.67
N LYS A 131 7.48 -3.80 -3.51
CA LYS A 131 7.92 -4.62 -2.36
C LYS A 131 9.44 -4.80 -2.34
N GLY A 132 10.04 -5.07 -3.50
CA GLY A 132 11.48 -5.22 -3.66
C GLY A 132 12.25 -3.95 -3.29
N LEU A 133 11.75 -2.78 -3.68
CA LEU A 133 12.36 -1.49 -3.39
C LEU A 133 12.20 -1.07 -1.93
N VAL A 134 11.06 -1.35 -1.28
CA VAL A 134 10.92 -1.16 0.18
C VAL A 134 11.91 -2.05 0.94
N ALA A 135 12.09 -3.31 0.51
CA ALA A 135 13.07 -4.22 1.12
C ALA A 135 14.52 -3.78 0.84
N LYS A 136 14.84 -3.29 -0.36
CA LYS A 136 16.17 -2.77 -0.71
C LYS A 136 16.50 -1.51 0.10
N LEU A 137 15.56 -0.58 0.25
CA LEU A 137 15.72 0.61 1.09
C LEU A 137 15.93 0.23 2.57
N TYR A 138 15.22 -0.79 3.08
CA TYR A 138 15.46 -1.31 4.43
C TYR A 138 16.90 -1.83 4.61
N VAL A 139 17.42 -2.59 3.65
CA VAL A 139 18.82 -3.07 3.69
C VAL A 139 19.81 -1.92 3.60
N GLU A 140 19.61 -0.95 2.71
CA GLU A 140 20.52 0.20 2.57
C GLU A 140 20.57 1.04 3.87
N VAL A 141 19.43 1.25 4.54
CA VAL A 141 19.34 1.96 5.82
C VAL A 141 19.96 1.17 6.99
N LEU A 142 19.97 -0.17 6.95
CA LEU A 142 20.61 -1.00 7.97
C LEU A 142 22.13 -1.15 7.78
N CYS A 143 22.61 -1.18 6.54
CA CYS A 143 24.04 -1.36 6.24
C CYS A 143 24.86 -0.08 6.42
N ASP A 144 24.24 1.10 6.37
CA ASP A 144 24.89 2.40 6.60
C ASP A 144 23.99 3.34 7.43
N PRO A 145 24.01 3.22 8.77
CA PRO A 145 23.17 4.03 9.65
C PRO A 145 23.57 5.51 9.69
N ASP A 146 24.83 5.87 9.41
CA ASP A 146 25.27 7.28 9.40
C ASP A 146 24.77 8.02 8.15
N ARG A 147 24.74 7.34 6.99
CA ARG A 147 24.07 7.84 5.77
C ARG A 147 22.56 8.04 5.98
N SER A 148 21.94 7.32 6.92
CA SER A 148 20.51 7.48 7.27
C SER A 148 20.19 8.78 8.04
N LEU A 149 21.20 9.42 8.64
CA LEU A 149 21.06 10.66 9.42
C LEU A 149 21.33 11.94 8.60
N GLY A 150 21.71 11.80 7.32
CA GLY A 150 22.11 12.94 6.48
C GLY A 150 23.44 13.59 6.88
N LEU A 151 24.20 12.97 7.80
CA LEU A 151 25.48 13.47 8.32
C LEU A 151 26.70 13.00 7.50
N GLY A 152 26.47 12.53 6.26
CA GLY A 152 27.51 12.13 5.30
C GLY A 152 28.30 13.31 4.72
N GLY A 153 28.88 14.13 5.58
CA GLY A 153 29.84 15.17 5.23
C GLY A 153 31.13 14.54 4.68
N LYS A 154 31.39 14.74 3.40
CA LYS A 154 32.60 14.30 2.71
C LYS A 154 33.84 15.07 3.19
N PRO A 155 35.03 14.47 3.00
CA PRO A 155 36.00 15.06 2.07
C PRO A 155 35.95 14.38 0.68
#